data_AF-A0A6A3C860-F1
#
_entry.id   AF-A0A6A3C860-F1
#
_cell.length_a   1.000
_cell.length_b   1.000
_cell.length_c   1.000
_cell.angle_alpha   90.00
_cell.angle_beta   90.00
_cell.angle_gamma   90.00
#
_symmetry.space_group_name_H-M   'P 1'
#
loop_
_entity.id
_entity.type
_entity.pdbx_description
1 polymer ?
#
loop_
_entity_poly.entity_id
_entity_poly.type
_entity_poly.pdbx_seq_one_letter_code
_entity_poly.pdbx_strand_id
1 'polypeptide(L)'
;MLYRKRTTESNKTVHVVSSSFKATFTWNNMQILQVCREACGGQGLKTENRVGHLKAEFDVQSTFEGDNTILMQQVSKVLLAEYIAVCKRNEGFTALGLGHMNKPRPVIPSQLTSTTLRCSEFQMDALCLRERDLLDRFGSDVSKCRAKGASSEQAFNMCYQLGEDLSKAFSERAIFQIFVEAEATLPPGSLKDVLGTLRSLYALTCTEDASYLRYGYLSVENGANVRREIAKLCSELRPHALALVTSFGIPDAFLSPLAFNWIDANSVFGRGVTNGTGMPLEFTKLTIFLAIKHTYGELSEKSVSRTQEFLDSGFLFRRQPCRKFDVEFDYQVSSFRRVFDIPSIGTTSS
;
A
#
# COMPACT_ATOMS: atom_id res chain seq x y z
N MET A 1 17.30 3.82 7.37
CA MET A 1 18.73 3.82 6.94
C MET A 1 19.12 2.71 5.93
N LEU A 2 18.23 1.82 5.48
CA LEU A 2 18.62 0.56 4.80
C LEU A 2 19.48 0.73 3.53
N TYR A 3 19.22 1.72 2.67
CA TYR A 3 19.85 1.80 1.34
C TYR A 3 21.35 2.16 1.32
N ARG A 4 21.89 2.78 2.38
CA ARG A 4 23.26 3.37 2.39
C ARG A 4 24.33 2.48 3.06
N LYS A 5 23.93 1.54 3.91
CA LYS A 5 24.80 0.49 4.48
C LYS A 5 24.13 -0.86 4.22
N ARG A 6 24.15 -1.29 2.96
CA ARG A 6 23.49 -2.51 2.50
C ARG A 6 24.15 -3.73 3.12
N THR A 7 23.45 -4.40 4.05
CA THR A 7 23.77 -5.77 4.45
C THR A 7 22.94 -6.74 3.61
N THR A 8 23.33 -8.01 3.56
CA THR A 8 22.54 -9.06 2.89
C THR A 8 21.12 -9.17 3.49
N GLU A 9 20.97 -8.88 4.78
CA GLU A 9 19.69 -8.85 5.51
C GLU A 9 18.85 -7.61 5.18
N SER A 10 19.46 -6.43 5.08
CA SER A 10 18.74 -5.22 4.64
C SER A 10 18.28 -5.35 3.19
N ASN A 11 19.08 -5.97 2.32
CA ASN A 11 18.71 -6.20 0.92
C ASN A 11 17.52 -7.17 0.79
N LYS A 12 17.50 -8.26 1.58
CA LYS A 12 16.33 -9.16 1.68
C LYS A 12 15.09 -8.40 2.16
N THR A 13 15.24 -7.58 3.20
CA THR A 13 14.12 -6.81 3.77
C THR A 13 13.57 -5.78 2.78
N VAL A 14 14.45 -5.05 2.08
CA VAL A 14 14.06 -4.14 0.99
C VAL A 14 13.29 -4.90 -0.09
N HIS A 15 13.84 -6.01 -0.59
CA HIS A 15 13.20 -6.80 -1.65
C HIS A 15 11.81 -7.31 -1.26
N VAL A 16 11.64 -7.88 -0.06
CA VAL A 16 10.34 -8.38 0.41
C VAL A 16 9.32 -7.25 0.49
N VAL A 17 9.69 -6.10 1.10
CA VAL A 17 8.78 -4.95 1.23
C VAL A 17 8.47 -4.30 -0.12
N SER A 18 9.45 -4.16 -1.01
CA SER A 18 9.22 -3.61 -2.36
C SER A 18 8.32 -4.52 -3.18
N SER A 19 8.54 -5.84 -3.14
CA SER A 19 7.71 -6.83 -3.86
C SER A 19 6.28 -6.84 -3.33
N SER A 20 6.07 -6.85 -2.01
CA SER A 20 4.73 -6.83 -1.42
C SER A 20 4.00 -5.53 -1.72
N PHE A 21 4.69 -4.39 -1.58
CA PHE A 21 4.11 -3.07 -1.85
C PHE A 21 3.79 -2.91 -3.32
N LYS A 22 4.71 -3.20 -4.26
CA LYS A 22 4.46 -3.11 -5.71
C LYS A 22 3.20 -3.90 -6.07
N ALA A 23 3.12 -5.17 -5.66
CA ALA A 23 1.98 -6.04 -5.98
C ALA A 23 0.64 -5.53 -5.40
N THR A 24 0.59 -5.24 -4.08
CA THR A 24 -0.61 -4.64 -3.46
C THR A 24 -0.97 -3.29 -4.09
N PHE A 25 0.04 -2.48 -4.41
CA PHE A 25 -0.18 -1.11 -4.85
C PHE A 25 -0.69 -0.98 -6.27
N THR A 26 -0.26 -1.84 -7.19
CA THR A 26 -0.72 -1.82 -8.59
C THR A 26 -2.05 -2.54 -8.76
N TRP A 27 -2.31 -3.63 -8.03
CA TRP A 27 -3.66 -4.21 -7.95
C TRP A 27 -4.68 -3.19 -7.40
N ASN A 28 -4.34 -2.49 -6.30
CA ASN A 28 -5.22 -1.44 -5.77
C ASN A 28 -5.37 -0.26 -6.76
N ASN A 29 -4.33 0.09 -7.53
CA ASN A 29 -4.41 1.10 -8.60
C ASN A 29 -5.49 0.70 -9.62
N MET A 30 -5.39 -0.51 -10.17
CA MET A 30 -6.29 -1.00 -11.22
C MET A 30 -7.73 -1.23 -10.79
N GLN A 31 -7.94 -1.66 -9.53
CA GLN A 31 -9.27 -1.82 -8.94
C GLN A 31 -9.96 -0.48 -8.72
N ILE A 32 -9.28 0.47 -8.07
CA ILE A 32 -9.88 1.78 -7.81
C ILE A 32 -10.14 2.50 -9.15
N LEU A 33 -9.27 2.39 -10.16
CA LEU A 33 -9.48 3.04 -11.48
C LEU A 33 -10.80 2.61 -12.12
N GLN A 34 -11.19 1.35 -11.90
CA GLN A 34 -12.48 0.83 -12.35
C GLN A 34 -13.65 1.50 -11.62
N VAL A 35 -13.62 1.49 -10.28
CA VAL A 35 -14.65 2.10 -9.42
C VAL A 35 -14.83 3.59 -9.76
N CYS A 36 -13.74 4.28 -10.08
CA CYS A 36 -13.74 5.71 -10.40
C CYS A 36 -14.36 6.01 -11.77
N ARG A 37 -13.98 5.23 -12.78
CA ARG A 37 -14.61 5.27 -14.11
C ARG A 37 -16.13 5.04 -14.02
N GLU A 38 -16.55 4.17 -13.10
CA GLU A 38 -17.96 3.80 -12.89
C GLU A 38 -18.72 4.84 -12.06
N ALA A 39 -18.11 5.41 -11.02
CA ALA A 39 -18.66 6.53 -10.25
C ALA A 39 -18.87 7.79 -11.11
N CYS A 40 -18.04 7.99 -12.14
CA CYS A 40 -18.22 9.05 -13.15
C CYS A 40 -19.28 8.72 -14.22
N GLY A 41 -19.91 7.54 -14.18
CA GLY A 41 -20.95 7.11 -15.13
C GLY A 41 -20.52 7.25 -16.59
N GLY A 42 -21.42 7.75 -17.45
CA GLY A 42 -21.13 7.97 -18.87
C GLY A 42 -20.00 8.97 -19.14
N GLN A 43 -19.76 9.93 -18.24
CA GLN A 43 -18.64 10.87 -18.37
C GLN A 43 -17.28 10.15 -18.23
N GLY A 44 -17.21 9.10 -17.41
CA GLY A 44 -16.00 8.29 -17.21
C GLY A 44 -15.55 7.48 -18.43
N LEU A 45 -16.42 7.32 -19.45
CA LEU A 45 -16.07 6.68 -20.73
C LEU A 45 -15.50 7.66 -21.76
N LYS A 46 -15.66 8.97 -21.59
CA LYS A 46 -15.19 9.94 -22.59
C LYS A 46 -13.67 10.08 -22.58
N THR A 47 -13.07 10.08 -23.76
CA THR A 47 -11.63 10.35 -23.98
C THR A 47 -11.17 11.66 -23.33
N GLU A 48 -11.96 12.72 -23.40
CA GLU A 48 -11.63 14.03 -22.80
C GLU A 48 -11.38 13.94 -21.29
N ASN A 49 -12.07 13.04 -20.59
CA ASN A 49 -11.97 12.85 -19.14
C ASN A 49 -10.80 11.95 -18.71
N ARG A 50 -10.06 11.37 -19.68
CA ARG A 50 -8.79 10.62 -19.53
C ARG A 50 -8.80 9.34 -18.68
N VAL A 51 -9.83 9.06 -17.86
CA VAL A 51 -9.87 7.89 -16.93
C VAL A 51 -9.57 6.56 -17.62
N GLY A 52 -10.12 6.33 -18.82
CA GLY A 52 -9.84 5.12 -19.62
C GLY A 52 -8.39 5.01 -20.13
N HIS A 53 -7.74 6.15 -20.41
CA HIS A 53 -6.34 6.18 -20.84
C HIS A 53 -5.41 5.90 -19.66
N LEU A 54 -5.63 6.56 -18.53
CA LEU A 54 -4.91 6.31 -17.27
C LEU A 54 -5.00 4.82 -16.85
N LYS A 55 -6.18 4.20 -17.00
CA LYS A 55 -6.33 2.75 -16.75
C LYS A 55 -5.47 1.90 -17.69
N ALA A 56 -5.42 2.22 -18.98
CA ALA A 56 -4.61 1.50 -19.95
C ALA A 56 -3.10 1.69 -19.72
N GLU A 57 -2.67 2.89 -19.32
CA GLU A 57 -1.28 3.20 -19.00
C GLU A 57 -0.79 2.46 -17.75
N PHE A 58 -1.66 2.17 -16.77
CA PHE A 58 -1.24 1.61 -15.49
C PHE A 58 -1.45 0.10 -15.36
N ASP A 59 -2.21 -0.51 -16.29
CA ASP A 59 -2.42 -1.97 -16.37
C ASP A 59 -1.09 -2.74 -16.40
N VAL A 60 -0.15 -2.25 -17.21
CA VAL A 60 1.22 -2.79 -17.38
C VAL A 60 2.02 -2.88 -16.07
N GLN A 61 1.72 -2.02 -15.08
CA GLN A 61 2.39 -2.03 -13.78
C GLN A 61 2.06 -3.28 -12.94
N SER A 62 1.00 -4.02 -13.29
CA SER A 62 0.69 -5.32 -12.68
C SER A 62 1.70 -6.41 -13.08
N THR A 63 2.38 -6.23 -14.22
CA THR A 63 3.17 -7.27 -14.91
C THR A 63 4.65 -6.92 -15.00
N PHE A 64 4.99 -5.66 -15.28
CA PHE A 64 6.38 -5.20 -15.33
C PHE A 64 6.99 -5.15 -13.93
N GLU A 65 8.32 -5.20 -13.85
CA GLU A 65 9.09 -5.34 -12.59
C GLU A 65 8.76 -6.61 -11.78
N GLY A 66 8.23 -7.63 -12.47
CA GLY A 66 7.80 -8.91 -11.91
C GLY A 66 6.28 -8.97 -11.74
N ASP A 67 5.66 -10.04 -12.22
CA ASP A 67 4.23 -10.29 -12.07
C ASP A 67 3.82 -10.27 -10.58
N ASN A 68 2.73 -9.56 -10.26
CA ASN A 68 2.27 -9.38 -8.88
C ASN A 68 2.06 -10.70 -8.12
N THR A 69 1.58 -11.75 -8.79
CA THR A 69 1.38 -13.10 -8.22
C THR A 69 2.72 -13.72 -7.85
N ILE A 70 3.70 -13.66 -8.75
CA ILE A 70 5.07 -14.15 -8.53
C ILE A 70 5.78 -13.33 -7.42
N LEU A 71 5.55 -12.03 -7.33
CA LEU A 71 6.06 -11.20 -6.24
C LEU A 71 5.46 -11.62 -4.88
N MET A 72 4.15 -11.93 -4.81
CA MET A 72 3.54 -12.49 -3.60
C MET A 72 4.03 -13.91 -3.27
N GLN A 73 4.44 -14.70 -4.26
CA GLN A 73 5.14 -15.98 -4.03
C GLN A 73 6.55 -15.76 -3.44
N GLN A 74 7.29 -14.77 -3.92
CA GLN A 74 8.61 -14.43 -3.38
C GLN A 74 8.52 -13.97 -1.92
N VAL A 75 7.55 -13.10 -1.59
CA VAL A 75 7.28 -12.63 -0.22
C VAL A 75 7.02 -13.81 0.73
N SER A 76 6.03 -14.65 0.44
CA SER A 76 5.67 -15.80 1.29
C SER A 76 6.79 -16.84 1.40
N LYS A 77 7.56 -17.06 0.32
CA LYS A 77 8.74 -17.94 0.34
C LYS A 77 9.83 -17.43 1.28
N VAL A 78 10.07 -16.13 1.34
CA VAL A 78 11.06 -15.55 2.26
C VAL A 78 10.55 -15.53 3.70
N LEU A 79 9.26 -15.22 3.93
CA LEU A 79 8.64 -15.29 5.26
C LEU A 79 8.69 -16.71 5.85
N LEU A 80 8.37 -17.72 5.03
CA LEU A 80 8.47 -19.13 5.41
C LEU A 80 9.92 -19.57 5.69
N ALA A 81 10.88 -19.10 4.89
CA ALA A 81 12.29 -19.40 5.10
C ALA A 81 12.81 -18.81 6.42
N GLU A 82 12.38 -17.59 6.77
CA GLU A 82 12.71 -16.94 8.05
C GLU A 82 12.05 -17.67 9.22
N TYR A 83 10.75 -17.99 9.14
CA TYR A 83 10.04 -18.80 10.14
C TYR A 83 10.75 -20.14 10.43
N ILE A 84 11.11 -20.88 9.37
CA ILE A 84 11.85 -22.15 9.51
C ILE A 84 13.26 -21.93 10.09
N ALA A 85 13.92 -20.81 9.82
CA ALA A 85 15.23 -20.50 10.39
C ALA A 85 15.14 -20.17 11.89
N VAL A 86 14.20 -19.31 12.29
CA VAL A 86 13.95 -18.91 13.68
C VAL A 86 13.57 -20.13 14.53
N CYS A 87 12.62 -20.96 14.06
CA CYS A 87 12.23 -22.20 14.74
C CYS A 87 13.38 -23.22 14.88
N LYS A 88 14.37 -23.22 13.98
CA LYS A 88 15.56 -24.10 14.09
C LYS A 88 16.62 -23.59 15.06
N ARG A 89 16.75 -22.28 15.23
CA ARG A 89 17.71 -21.67 16.17
C ARG A 89 17.15 -21.52 17.58
N ASN A 90 15.82 -21.59 17.73
CA ASN A 90 15.11 -21.27 18.97
C ASN A 90 15.40 -19.81 19.44
N GLU A 91 15.45 -18.90 18.46
CA GLU A 91 15.64 -17.46 18.62
C GLU A 91 14.30 -16.70 18.50
N GLY A 92 14.33 -15.38 18.68
CA GLY A 92 13.21 -14.50 18.31
C GLY A 92 13.34 -13.95 16.88
N PHE A 93 12.22 -13.57 16.27
CA PHE A 93 12.16 -12.90 14.97
C PHE A 93 12.77 -11.49 15.06
N THR A 94 13.85 -11.23 14.33
CA THR A 94 14.49 -9.89 14.23
C THR A 94 14.26 -9.22 12.88
N ALA A 95 14.15 -10.00 11.80
CA ALA A 95 14.04 -9.51 10.43
C ALA A 95 12.59 -9.22 9.98
N LEU A 96 12.46 -8.60 8.81
CA LEU A 96 11.21 -8.43 8.04
C LEU A 96 10.04 -7.69 8.75
N GLY A 97 10.25 -7.14 9.94
CA GLY A 97 9.16 -6.60 10.78
C GLY A 97 8.33 -7.68 11.49
N LEU A 98 8.76 -8.94 11.47
CA LEU A 98 8.10 -10.05 12.16
C LEU A 98 8.30 -10.03 13.69
N GLY A 99 8.97 -9.02 14.26
CA GLY A 99 9.20 -8.90 15.71
C GLY A 99 7.93 -8.88 16.58
N HIS A 100 6.74 -8.67 15.99
CA HIS A 100 5.46 -8.86 16.67
C HIS A 100 5.22 -10.34 17.07
N MET A 101 5.79 -11.32 16.34
CA MET A 101 5.71 -12.75 16.62
C MET A 101 6.23 -13.12 18.02
N ASN A 102 7.24 -12.37 18.49
CA ASN A 102 7.90 -12.58 19.79
C ASN A 102 7.03 -12.17 20.98
N LYS A 103 5.98 -11.37 20.75
CA LYS A 103 5.01 -10.97 21.77
C LYS A 103 3.97 -12.09 21.98
N PRO A 104 3.21 -12.08 23.09
CA PRO A 104 2.01 -12.90 23.22
C PRO A 104 1.08 -12.77 22.01
N ARG A 105 0.32 -13.83 21.69
CA ARG A 105 -0.67 -13.81 20.61
C ARG A 105 -1.78 -12.79 20.96
N PRO A 106 -2.10 -11.81 20.10
CA PRO A 106 -3.15 -10.84 20.37
C PRO A 106 -4.52 -11.50 20.57
N VAL A 107 -5.34 -10.91 21.44
CA VAL A 107 -6.67 -11.41 21.79
C VAL A 107 -7.73 -10.41 21.35
N ILE A 108 -8.54 -10.79 20.36
CA ILE A 108 -9.66 -9.98 19.87
C ILE A 108 -10.78 -9.99 20.92
N PRO A 109 -11.28 -8.82 21.38
CA PRO A 109 -12.42 -8.76 22.28
C PRO A 109 -13.68 -9.38 21.65
N SER A 110 -14.47 -10.09 22.45
CA SER A 110 -15.69 -10.77 21.99
C SER A 110 -16.74 -9.80 21.42
N GLN A 111 -16.76 -8.55 21.88
CA GLN A 111 -17.64 -7.48 21.41
C GLN A 111 -16.81 -6.26 20.99
N LEU A 112 -16.91 -5.87 19.71
CA LEU A 112 -16.17 -4.74 19.16
C LEU A 112 -17.03 -3.47 19.10
N THR A 113 -16.71 -2.49 19.95
CA THR A 113 -17.34 -1.16 19.95
C THR A 113 -16.71 -0.24 18.90
N SER A 114 -17.36 0.87 18.56
CA SER A 114 -16.78 1.92 17.70
C SER A 114 -15.42 2.43 18.24
N THR A 115 -15.30 2.62 19.56
CA THR A 115 -14.04 2.98 20.23
C THR A 115 -12.97 1.91 20.05
N THR A 116 -13.34 0.63 20.21
CA THR A 116 -12.43 -0.51 19.98
C THR A 116 -11.96 -0.55 18.53
N LEU A 117 -12.86 -0.39 17.57
CA LEU A 117 -12.58 -0.45 16.13
C LEU A 117 -11.69 0.70 15.63
N ARG A 118 -11.68 1.85 16.31
CA ARG A 118 -10.84 3.03 15.97
C ARG A 118 -9.48 3.06 16.67
N CYS A 119 -9.32 2.25 17.72
CA CYS A 119 -8.08 2.10 18.49
C CYS A 119 -6.95 1.55 17.61
N SER A 120 -5.82 2.29 17.54
CA SER A 120 -4.63 1.94 16.76
C SER A 120 -4.02 0.60 17.16
N GLU A 121 -4.03 0.31 18.45
CA GLU A 121 -3.50 -0.87 19.09
C GLU A 121 -4.32 -2.10 18.72
N PHE A 122 -5.66 -2.00 18.79
CA PHE A 122 -6.57 -3.05 18.31
C PHE A 122 -6.41 -3.32 16.81
N GLN A 123 -6.31 -2.27 16.00
CA GLN A 123 -6.09 -2.39 14.55
C GLN A 123 -4.77 -3.09 14.23
N MET A 124 -3.68 -2.74 14.94
CA MET A 124 -2.39 -3.42 14.82
C MET A 124 -2.48 -4.88 15.25
N ASP A 125 -3.12 -5.17 16.38
CA ASP A 125 -3.28 -6.51 16.94
C ASP A 125 -4.10 -7.42 16.03
N ALA A 126 -5.14 -6.91 15.37
CA ALA A 126 -5.92 -7.66 14.39
C ALA A 126 -5.07 -8.07 13.15
N LEU A 127 -4.30 -7.13 12.61
CA LEU A 127 -3.40 -7.37 11.47
C LEU A 127 -2.24 -8.32 11.83
N CYS A 128 -1.62 -8.13 13.00
CA CYS A 128 -0.59 -9.02 13.54
C CYS A 128 -1.12 -10.42 13.82
N LEU A 129 -2.35 -10.56 14.33
CA LEU A 129 -2.98 -11.85 14.57
C LEU A 129 -3.20 -12.62 13.26
N ARG A 130 -3.69 -11.95 12.22
CA ARG A 130 -3.89 -12.56 10.89
C ARG A 130 -2.56 -12.98 10.26
N GLU A 131 -1.55 -12.11 10.24
CA GLU A 131 -0.24 -12.43 9.66
C GLU A 131 0.43 -13.61 10.38
N ARG A 132 0.47 -13.60 11.73
CA ARG A 132 0.96 -14.70 12.56
C ARG A 132 0.26 -16.01 12.25
N ASP A 133 -1.06 -16.04 12.34
CA ASP A 133 -1.83 -17.28 12.25
C ASP A 133 -1.82 -17.87 10.83
N LEU A 134 -1.69 -17.04 9.79
CA LEU A 134 -1.42 -17.48 8.43
C LEU A 134 0.00 -18.05 8.27
N LEU A 135 1.02 -17.43 8.88
CA LEU A 135 2.41 -17.90 8.84
C LEU A 135 2.57 -19.25 9.56
N ASP A 136 1.98 -19.39 10.75
CA ASP A 136 1.97 -20.62 11.55
C ASP A 136 1.31 -21.77 10.75
N ARG A 137 0.15 -21.51 10.11
CA ARG A 137 -0.53 -22.49 9.24
C ARG A 137 0.31 -22.84 8.01
N PHE A 138 0.94 -21.85 7.35
CA PHE A 138 1.73 -22.08 6.15
C PHE A 138 2.96 -22.93 6.43
N GLY A 139 3.66 -22.66 7.53
CA GLY A 139 4.74 -23.51 8.04
C GLY A 139 4.26 -24.92 8.40
N SER A 140 3.08 -25.05 9.00
CA SER A 140 2.45 -26.33 9.32
C SER A 140 2.13 -27.17 8.08
N ASP A 141 1.45 -26.58 7.08
CA ASP A 141 0.94 -27.31 5.93
C ASP A 141 2.03 -27.67 4.91
N VAL A 142 3.01 -26.78 4.68
CA VAL A 142 4.21 -27.13 3.88
C VAL A 142 4.97 -28.27 4.57
N SER A 143 5.06 -28.29 5.90
CA SER A 143 5.69 -29.38 6.65
C SER A 143 4.92 -30.70 6.51
N LYS A 144 3.57 -30.67 6.55
CA LYS A 144 2.72 -31.85 6.28
C LYS A 144 2.90 -32.39 4.86
N CYS A 145 3.02 -31.53 3.85
CA CYS A 145 3.27 -31.97 2.48
C CYS A 145 4.67 -32.60 2.33
N ARG A 146 5.71 -32.02 2.93
CA ARG A 146 7.06 -32.63 2.95
C ARG A 146 7.10 -33.97 3.70
N ALA A 147 6.34 -34.11 4.78
CA ALA A 147 6.18 -35.38 5.51
C ALA A 147 5.46 -36.47 4.68
N LYS A 148 4.70 -36.10 3.64
CA LYS A 148 4.10 -37.01 2.65
C LYS A 148 5.03 -37.30 1.45
N GLY A 149 6.29 -36.88 1.50
CA GLY A 149 7.29 -37.14 0.47
C GLY A 149 7.38 -36.10 -0.66
N ALA A 150 6.62 -35.00 -0.61
CA ALA A 150 6.74 -33.93 -1.60
C ALA A 150 8.08 -33.18 -1.49
N SER A 151 8.62 -32.72 -2.63
CA SER A 151 9.77 -31.81 -2.65
C SER A 151 9.44 -30.48 -1.95
N SER A 152 10.45 -29.68 -1.61
CA SER A 152 10.24 -28.37 -0.99
C SER A 152 9.43 -27.42 -1.88
N GLU A 153 9.63 -27.51 -3.19
CA GLU A 153 8.98 -26.73 -4.24
C GLU A 153 7.54 -27.23 -4.46
N GLN A 154 7.36 -28.55 -4.53
CA GLN A 154 6.03 -29.16 -4.62
C GLN A 154 5.16 -28.82 -3.39
N ALA A 155 5.73 -28.95 -2.19
CA ALA A 155 5.03 -28.62 -0.94
C ALA A 155 4.68 -27.12 -0.85
N PHE A 156 5.56 -26.23 -1.29
CA PHE A 156 5.27 -24.79 -1.38
C PHE A 156 4.12 -24.53 -2.37
N ASN A 157 4.19 -25.10 -3.58
CA ASN A 157 3.17 -24.91 -4.62
C ASN A 157 1.80 -25.48 -4.22
N MET A 158 1.76 -26.63 -3.54
CA MET A 158 0.53 -27.22 -2.99
C MET A 158 -0.15 -26.34 -1.94
N CYS A 159 0.63 -25.52 -1.22
CA CYS A 159 0.13 -24.60 -0.20
C CYS A 159 -0.01 -23.15 -0.71
N TYR A 160 0.14 -22.90 -2.02
CA TYR A 160 0.29 -21.56 -2.60
C TYR A 160 -0.77 -20.54 -2.14
N GLN A 161 -2.06 -20.91 -2.13
CA GLN A 161 -3.16 -20.00 -1.78
C GLN A 161 -3.00 -19.40 -0.37
N LEU A 162 -2.50 -20.20 0.58
CA LEU A 162 -2.23 -19.76 1.95
C LEU A 162 -0.98 -18.85 2.03
N GLY A 163 -0.02 -19.05 1.13
CA GLY A 163 1.10 -18.13 0.91
C GLY A 163 0.66 -16.79 0.31
N GLU A 164 -0.35 -16.77 -0.58
CA GLU A 164 -0.93 -15.53 -1.12
C GLU A 164 -1.64 -14.73 -0.02
N ASP A 165 -2.52 -15.37 0.75
CA ASP A 165 -3.22 -14.76 1.90
C ASP A 165 -2.22 -14.18 2.94
N LEU A 166 -1.13 -14.91 3.20
CA LEU A 166 -0.02 -14.50 4.07
C LEU A 166 0.71 -13.26 3.53
N SER A 167 1.12 -13.27 2.25
CA SER A 167 1.81 -12.12 1.64
C SER A 167 0.93 -10.88 1.58
N LYS A 168 -0.38 -11.06 1.38
CA LYS A 168 -1.37 -9.98 1.50
C LYS A 168 -1.39 -9.44 2.93
N ALA A 169 -1.49 -10.29 3.95
CA ALA A 169 -1.52 -9.89 5.36
C ALA A 169 -0.24 -9.14 5.78
N PHE A 170 0.93 -9.63 5.35
CA PHE A 170 2.21 -8.96 5.54
C PHE A 170 2.21 -7.54 4.96
N SER A 171 1.76 -7.40 3.71
CA SER A 171 1.69 -6.10 3.02
C SER A 171 0.74 -5.15 3.75
N GLU A 172 -0.45 -5.62 4.13
CA GLU A 172 -1.46 -4.83 4.83
C GLU A 172 -0.99 -4.35 6.22
N ARG A 173 -0.34 -5.21 7.02
CA ARG A 173 0.28 -4.78 8.28
C ARG A 173 1.42 -3.79 8.04
N ALA A 174 2.30 -4.03 7.06
CA ALA A 174 3.43 -3.16 6.80
C ALA A 174 3.01 -1.76 6.32
N ILE A 175 1.94 -1.66 5.52
CA ILE A 175 1.32 -0.37 5.15
C ILE A 175 0.70 0.30 6.38
N PHE A 176 -0.03 -0.45 7.21
CA PHE A 176 -0.66 0.09 8.43
C PHE A 176 0.37 0.61 9.44
N GLN A 177 1.50 -0.08 9.62
CA GLN A 177 2.61 0.35 10.46
C GLN A 177 3.16 1.72 10.03
N ILE A 178 3.38 1.91 8.73
CA ILE A 178 3.82 3.21 8.17
C ILE A 178 2.75 4.30 8.40
N PHE A 179 1.47 3.94 8.32
CA PHE A 179 0.35 4.85 8.58
C PHE A 179 0.35 5.34 10.04
N VAL A 180 0.48 4.42 11.00
CA VAL A 180 0.57 4.73 12.44
C VAL A 180 1.82 5.56 12.75
N GLU A 181 2.97 5.24 12.16
CA GLU A 181 4.21 6.00 12.33
C GLU A 181 4.07 7.43 11.80
N ALA A 182 3.48 7.62 10.61
CA ALA A 182 3.24 8.94 10.04
C ALA A 182 2.28 9.78 10.91
N GLU A 183 1.15 9.20 11.35
CA GLU A 183 0.20 9.84 12.26
C GLU A 183 0.84 10.20 13.60
N ALA A 184 1.72 9.36 14.15
CA ALA A 184 2.45 9.63 15.39
C ALA A 184 3.31 10.90 15.31
N THR A 185 3.92 11.21 14.15
CA THR A 185 4.75 12.43 13.98
C THR A 185 3.97 13.75 14.06
N LEU A 186 2.65 13.72 13.83
CA LEU A 186 1.84 14.95 13.81
C LEU A 186 1.54 15.49 15.22
N PRO A 187 1.52 16.81 15.42
CA PRO A 187 0.94 17.41 16.64
C PRO A 187 -0.58 17.17 16.70
N PRO A 188 -1.20 17.24 17.89
CA PRO A 188 -2.66 17.20 18.03
C PRO A 188 -3.35 18.31 17.22
N GLY A 189 -4.49 17.98 16.58
CA GLY A 189 -5.28 18.91 15.78
C GLY A 189 -5.83 18.28 14.49
N SER A 190 -6.63 19.04 13.76
CA SER A 190 -7.51 18.56 12.68
C SER A 190 -6.83 17.70 11.60
N LEU A 191 -5.57 17.96 11.25
CA LEU A 191 -4.82 17.13 10.31
C LEU A 191 -4.58 15.71 10.86
N LYS A 192 -4.24 15.59 12.15
CA LYS A 192 -4.06 14.29 12.82
C LYS A 192 -5.40 13.58 12.99
N ASP A 193 -6.47 14.31 13.28
CA ASP A 193 -7.82 13.75 13.45
C ASP A 193 -8.37 13.17 12.13
N VAL A 194 -8.21 13.90 11.01
CA VAL A 194 -8.56 13.42 9.66
C VAL A 194 -7.66 12.24 9.25
N LEU A 195 -6.36 12.29 9.55
CA LEU A 195 -5.44 11.19 9.26
C LEU A 195 -5.76 9.93 10.07
N GLY A 196 -6.12 10.05 11.36
CA GLY A 196 -6.58 8.92 12.20
C GLY A 196 -7.90 8.31 11.75
N THR A 197 -8.77 9.13 11.14
CA THR A 197 -10.01 8.67 10.48
C THR A 197 -9.68 7.88 9.21
N LEU A 198 -8.71 8.34 8.40
CA LEU A 198 -8.20 7.62 7.22
C LEU A 198 -7.47 6.32 7.59
N ARG A 199 -6.62 6.33 8.64
CA ARG A 199 -5.98 5.13 9.22
C ARG A 199 -7.04 4.10 9.56
N SER A 200 -8.06 4.53 10.30
CA SER A 200 -9.13 3.65 10.75
C SER A 200 -9.94 3.09 9.59
N LEU A 201 -10.21 3.88 8.54
CA LEU A 201 -10.87 3.39 7.33
C LEU A 201 -10.00 2.32 6.64
N TYR A 202 -8.71 2.58 6.43
CA TYR A 202 -7.79 1.62 5.82
C TYR A 202 -7.72 0.30 6.61
N ALA A 203 -7.47 0.37 7.92
CA ALA A 203 -7.40 -0.79 8.79
C ALA A 203 -8.70 -1.60 8.79
N LEU A 204 -9.85 -0.92 8.92
CA LEU A 204 -11.12 -1.62 8.98
C LEU A 204 -11.48 -2.28 7.64
N THR A 205 -11.19 -1.65 6.49
CA THR A 205 -11.32 -2.29 5.17
C THR A 205 -10.42 -3.53 5.05
N CYS A 206 -9.21 -3.52 5.60
CA CYS A 206 -8.38 -4.74 5.68
C CYS A 206 -8.95 -5.81 6.64
N THR A 207 -9.65 -5.43 7.72
CA THR A 207 -10.38 -6.38 8.59
C THR A 207 -11.71 -6.87 8.04
N GLU A 208 -12.25 -6.21 7.01
CA GLU A 208 -13.46 -6.62 6.29
C GLU A 208 -13.17 -7.78 5.30
N ASP A 209 -11.90 -8.09 5.06
CA ASP A 209 -11.47 -9.19 4.21
C ASP A 209 -12.01 -10.55 4.69
N ALA A 210 -12.46 -11.38 3.74
CA ALA A 210 -13.10 -12.66 4.02
C ALA A 210 -12.24 -13.64 4.84
N SER A 211 -10.91 -13.49 4.86
CA SER A 211 -10.00 -14.25 5.73
C SER A 211 -10.35 -14.12 7.22
N TYR A 212 -10.81 -12.96 7.70
CA TYR A 212 -11.16 -12.76 9.10
C TYR A 212 -12.36 -13.60 9.56
N LEU A 213 -13.30 -13.90 8.65
CA LEU A 213 -14.37 -14.87 8.90
C LEU A 213 -13.91 -16.31 8.61
N ARG A 214 -13.17 -16.53 7.51
CA ARG A 214 -12.70 -17.86 7.06
C ARG A 214 -11.84 -18.57 8.11
N TYR A 215 -10.98 -17.83 8.81
CA TYR A 215 -10.08 -18.36 9.84
C TYR A 215 -10.54 -18.11 11.28
N GLY A 216 -11.71 -17.48 11.46
CA GLY A 216 -12.35 -17.27 12.77
C GLY A 216 -11.73 -16.17 13.64
N TYR A 217 -11.08 -15.17 13.02
CA TYR A 217 -10.54 -14.00 13.74
C TYR A 217 -11.64 -13.05 14.21
N LEU A 218 -12.77 -12.98 13.47
CA LEU A 218 -13.97 -12.23 13.82
C LEU A 218 -15.20 -13.15 13.82
N SER A 219 -16.16 -12.85 14.70
CA SER A 219 -17.52 -13.38 14.60
C SER A 219 -18.29 -12.68 13.47
N VAL A 220 -19.39 -13.29 13.01
CA VAL A 220 -20.28 -12.66 12.00
C VAL A 220 -20.83 -11.32 12.51
N GLU A 221 -21.16 -11.22 13.80
CA GLU A 221 -21.57 -9.96 14.44
C GLU A 221 -20.45 -8.92 14.39
N ASN A 222 -19.21 -9.28 14.74
CA ASN A 222 -18.09 -8.34 14.70
C ASN A 222 -17.70 -7.94 13.28
N GLY A 223 -17.85 -8.82 12.27
CA GLY A 223 -17.74 -8.45 10.86
C GLY A 223 -18.83 -7.44 10.43
N ALA A 224 -20.06 -7.59 10.94
CA ALA A 224 -21.11 -6.60 10.74
C ALA A 224 -20.83 -5.27 11.50
N ASN A 225 -20.17 -5.32 12.65
CA ASN A 225 -19.71 -4.13 13.38
C ASN A 225 -18.64 -3.37 12.59
N VAL A 226 -17.62 -4.06 12.05
CA VAL A 226 -16.61 -3.50 11.13
C VAL A 226 -17.28 -2.81 9.94
N ARG A 227 -18.18 -3.50 9.22
CA ARG A 227 -18.90 -2.93 8.07
C ARG A 227 -19.74 -1.69 8.42
N ARG A 228 -20.43 -1.71 9.57
CA ARG A 228 -21.19 -0.53 10.06
C ARG A 228 -20.27 0.64 10.41
N GLU A 229 -19.08 0.38 10.95
CA GLU A 229 -18.11 1.42 11.31
C GLU A 229 -17.44 2.05 10.08
N ILE A 230 -17.10 1.25 9.07
CA ILE A 230 -16.62 1.72 7.76
C ILE A 230 -17.61 2.71 7.14
N ALA A 231 -18.92 2.44 7.22
CA ALA A 231 -19.95 3.36 6.72
C ALA A 231 -19.99 4.70 7.47
N LYS A 232 -19.69 4.72 8.78
CA LYS A 232 -19.55 5.96 9.56
C LYS A 232 -18.30 6.75 9.17
N LEU A 233 -17.14 6.08 9.10
CA LEU A 233 -15.87 6.69 8.68
C LEU A 233 -15.99 7.29 7.26
N CYS A 234 -16.65 6.59 6.34
CA CYS A 234 -17.00 7.10 5.00
C CYS A 234 -18.00 8.28 5.01
N SER A 235 -18.76 8.47 6.09
CA SER A 235 -19.65 9.62 6.29
C SER A 235 -18.92 10.79 6.96
N GLU A 236 -17.97 10.52 7.86
CA GLU A 236 -17.15 11.54 8.54
C GLU A 236 -16.10 12.14 7.59
N LEU A 237 -15.49 11.33 6.72
CA LEU A 237 -14.57 11.78 5.67
C LEU A 237 -15.28 12.51 4.50
N ARG A 238 -16.60 12.67 4.57
CA ARG A 238 -17.44 13.26 3.50
C ARG A 238 -17.15 14.74 3.26
N PRO A 239 -17.24 15.65 4.25
CA PRO A 239 -16.83 17.06 4.09
C PRO A 239 -15.34 17.21 3.74
N HIS A 240 -14.48 16.29 4.19
CA HIS A 240 -13.04 16.37 3.97
C HIS A 240 -12.59 15.85 2.60
N ALA A 241 -13.46 15.19 1.83
CA ALA A 241 -13.09 14.52 0.58
C ALA A 241 -12.38 15.47 -0.40
N LEU A 242 -12.96 16.65 -0.68
CA LEU A 242 -12.35 17.62 -1.62
C LEU A 242 -11.08 18.27 -1.07
N ALA A 243 -10.93 18.42 0.25
CA ALA A 243 -9.70 18.93 0.85
C ALA A 243 -8.54 17.91 0.73
N LEU A 244 -8.83 16.62 0.94
CA LEU A 244 -7.91 15.50 0.72
C LEU A 244 -7.59 15.29 -0.78
N VAL A 245 -8.50 15.70 -1.67
CA VAL A 245 -8.29 15.71 -3.13
C VAL A 245 -7.28 16.79 -3.52
N THR A 246 -7.50 18.03 -3.07
CA THR A 246 -6.70 19.20 -3.48
C THR A 246 -5.33 19.25 -2.78
N SER A 247 -5.16 18.65 -1.61
CA SER A 247 -3.90 18.68 -0.85
C SER A 247 -2.68 18.09 -1.57
N PHE A 248 -2.92 17.32 -2.63
CA PHE A 248 -1.87 16.77 -3.49
C PHE A 248 -1.24 17.77 -4.46
N GLY A 249 -1.87 18.93 -4.69
CA GLY A 249 -1.28 19.99 -5.52
C GLY A 249 -1.13 19.66 -7.01
N ILE A 250 -1.92 18.73 -7.56
CA ILE A 250 -1.94 18.43 -9.00
C ILE A 250 -2.36 19.71 -9.76
N PRO A 251 -1.51 20.29 -10.63
CA PRO A 251 -1.85 21.54 -11.30
C PRO A 251 -2.99 21.39 -12.31
N ASP A 252 -3.86 22.39 -12.39
CA ASP A 252 -5.09 22.41 -13.21
C ASP A 252 -4.88 21.97 -14.67
N ALA A 253 -3.75 22.30 -15.28
CA ALA A 253 -3.40 21.93 -16.65
C ALA A 253 -3.30 20.41 -16.89
N PHE A 254 -3.09 19.61 -15.84
CA PHE A 254 -3.08 18.14 -15.90
C PHE A 254 -4.45 17.52 -15.65
N LEU A 255 -5.37 18.25 -14.99
CA LEU A 255 -6.73 17.80 -14.74
C LEU A 255 -7.51 17.65 -16.07
N SER A 256 -8.43 16.69 -16.09
CA SER A 256 -9.38 16.53 -17.19
C SER A 256 -10.65 17.36 -16.94
N PRO A 257 -11.51 17.64 -17.95
CA PRO A 257 -12.63 18.59 -17.80
C PRO A 257 -13.56 18.26 -16.63
N LEU A 258 -13.91 16.98 -16.44
CA LEU A 258 -14.72 16.51 -15.30
C LEU A 258 -14.01 16.68 -13.94
N ALA A 259 -12.68 16.60 -13.89
CA ALA A 259 -11.91 16.77 -12.66
C ALA A 259 -11.67 18.25 -12.32
N PHE A 260 -11.50 19.11 -13.34
CA PHE A 260 -11.30 20.55 -13.20
C PHE A 260 -12.59 21.30 -12.89
N ASN A 261 -13.65 21.09 -13.69
CA ASN A 261 -14.94 21.73 -13.50
C ASN A 261 -16.09 20.77 -13.81
N TRP A 262 -16.42 19.91 -12.84
CA TRP A 262 -17.51 18.95 -12.96
C TRP A 262 -18.88 19.60 -13.20
N ILE A 263 -19.09 20.85 -12.77
CA ILE A 263 -20.36 21.55 -12.98
C ILE A 263 -20.54 21.85 -14.46
N ASP A 264 -19.54 22.46 -15.09
CA ASP A 264 -19.63 22.79 -16.53
C ASP A 264 -19.48 21.56 -17.42
N ALA A 265 -18.64 20.58 -17.06
CA ALA A 265 -18.55 19.31 -17.77
C ALA A 265 -19.90 18.55 -17.83
N ASN A 266 -20.84 18.84 -16.91
CA ASN A 266 -22.20 18.32 -16.92
C ASN A 266 -23.26 19.35 -17.41
N SER A 267 -22.94 20.64 -17.53
CA SER A 267 -23.89 21.68 -17.99
C SER A 267 -24.44 21.39 -19.39
N VAL A 268 -23.61 20.80 -20.25
CA VAL A 268 -23.93 20.42 -21.63
C VAL A 268 -25.07 19.40 -21.71
N PHE A 269 -25.25 18.53 -20.71
CA PHE A 269 -26.39 17.60 -20.63
C PHE A 269 -27.71 18.27 -20.21
N GLY A 270 -27.65 19.49 -19.65
CA GLY A 270 -28.80 20.18 -19.05
C GLY A 270 -29.88 20.68 -20.03
N ARG A 271 -29.64 20.63 -21.35
CA ARG A 271 -30.60 21.11 -22.37
C ARG A 271 -31.78 20.16 -22.65
N GLY A 272 -31.92 19.06 -21.90
CA GLY A 272 -32.99 18.07 -22.09
C GLY A 272 -33.56 17.42 -20.83
N VAL A 273 -32.96 17.61 -19.66
CA VAL A 273 -33.45 17.03 -18.39
C VAL A 273 -33.43 18.08 -17.29
N THR A 274 -34.58 18.71 -17.07
CA THR A 274 -34.83 19.56 -15.90
C THR A 274 -35.41 18.74 -14.74
N ASN A 275 -35.01 19.12 -13.52
CA ASN A 275 -35.53 18.65 -12.23
C ASN A 275 -35.11 17.23 -11.77
N GLY A 276 -34.49 17.17 -10.57
CA GLY A 276 -34.47 15.98 -9.72
C GLY A 276 -33.19 15.13 -9.73
N THR A 277 -32.62 14.93 -8.54
CA THR A 277 -31.71 13.81 -8.22
C THR A 277 -30.44 13.63 -9.06
N GLY A 278 -29.82 14.72 -9.52
CA GLY A 278 -28.38 14.69 -9.81
C GLY A 278 -27.62 14.30 -8.54
N MET A 279 -27.00 13.12 -8.51
CA MET A 279 -26.42 12.58 -7.27
C MET A 279 -25.31 13.50 -6.73
N PRO A 280 -25.29 13.79 -5.40
CA PRO A 280 -24.15 14.44 -4.77
C PRO A 280 -22.87 13.59 -4.99
N LEU A 281 -21.79 14.22 -5.45
CA LEU A 281 -20.51 13.58 -5.83
C LEU A 281 -19.68 13.02 -4.64
N GLU A 282 -20.34 12.63 -3.56
CA GLU A 282 -19.73 12.45 -2.25
C GLU A 282 -19.12 11.04 -2.04
N PHE A 283 -19.11 10.23 -3.10
CA PHE A 283 -18.31 9.00 -3.25
C PHE A 283 -16.99 9.19 -4.03
N THR A 284 -16.62 10.42 -4.40
CA THR A 284 -15.31 10.76 -5.01
C THR A 284 -14.10 10.45 -4.10
N LYS A 285 -14.32 9.96 -2.88
CA LYS A 285 -13.30 9.57 -1.89
C LYS A 285 -12.23 8.60 -2.38
N LEU A 286 -12.61 7.64 -3.24
CA LEU A 286 -11.66 6.70 -3.84
C LEU A 286 -10.91 7.33 -5.04
N THR A 287 -11.56 8.26 -5.75
CA THR A 287 -11.15 8.75 -7.07
C THR A 287 -9.88 9.58 -7.11
N ILE A 288 -9.50 10.21 -6.00
CA ILE A 288 -8.24 10.97 -5.93
C ILE A 288 -7.22 10.36 -4.97
N PHE A 289 -7.59 9.38 -4.13
CA PHE A 289 -6.59 8.49 -3.50
C PHE A 289 -5.73 7.76 -4.56
N LEU A 290 -6.24 7.65 -5.79
CA LEU A 290 -5.48 7.29 -6.98
C LEU A 290 -4.60 8.39 -7.58
N ALA A 291 -5.13 9.61 -7.73
CA ALA A 291 -4.52 10.60 -8.61
C ALA A 291 -3.11 10.99 -8.11
N ILE A 292 -2.88 11.07 -6.78
CA ILE A 292 -1.51 11.27 -6.24
C ILE A 292 -0.62 10.09 -6.64
N LYS A 293 -1.13 8.86 -6.42
CA LYS A 293 -0.34 7.63 -6.44
C LYS A 293 0.35 7.39 -7.77
N HIS A 294 -0.27 7.81 -8.88
CA HIS A 294 0.40 7.76 -10.17
C HIS A 294 1.10 9.06 -10.55
N THR A 295 0.47 10.23 -10.40
CA THR A 295 1.08 11.53 -10.80
C THR A 295 2.41 11.83 -10.09
N TYR A 296 2.68 11.22 -8.93
CA TYR A 296 4.00 11.30 -8.26
C TYR A 296 4.79 9.99 -8.22
N GLY A 297 4.31 8.91 -8.84
CA GLY A 297 5.09 7.69 -9.06
C GLY A 297 6.31 7.94 -9.96
N GLU A 298 6.21 8.88 -10.91
CA GLU A 298 7.33 9.25 -11.79
C GLU A 298 8.55 9.85 -11.05
N LEU A 299 8.36 10.42 -9.86
CA LEU A 299 9.48 10.91 -9.04
C LEU A 299 10.30 9.79 -8.38
N SER A 300 9.83 8.54 -8.42
CA SER A 300 10.61 7.40 -7.93
C SER A 300 11.78 7.01 -8.85
N GLU A 301 11.80 7.50 -10.10
CA GLU A 301 12.89 7.23 -11.05
C GLU A 301 13.40 8.49 -11.79
N LYS A 302 12.51 9.37 -12.25
CA LYS A 302 12.90 10.44 -13.20
C LYS A 302 13.55 11.66 -12.54
N SER A 303 13.26 11.95 -11.27
CA SER A 303 13.85 13.10 -10.54
C SER A 303 15.20 12.82 -9.89
N VAL A 304 15.80 11.64 -10.10
CA VAL A 304 17.12 11.30 -9.57
C VAL A 304 18.26 11.83 -10.45
N SER A 305 18.00 12.29 -11.69
CA SER A 305 19.10 12.57 -12.64
C SER A 305 18.99 13.75 -13.62
N ARG A 306 17.85 14.44 -13.82
CA ARG A 306 17.71 15.37 -14.98
C ARG A 306 16.99 16.72 -14.77
N THR A 307 17.30 17.44 -13.70
CA THR A 307 16.86 18.86 -13.59
C THR A 307 17.91 19.85 -13.05
N GLN A 308 19.18 19.46 -12.90
CA GLN A 308 20.25 20.37 -12.46
C GLN A 308 21.31 20.68 -13.53
N GLU A 309 21.60 19.75 -14.45
CA GLU A 309 22.64 19.95 -15.49
C GLU A 309 22.14 20.72 -16.73
N PHE A 310 20.81 20.82 -16.92
CA PHE A 310 20.20 21.37 -18.15
C PHE A 310 20.12 22.91 -18.18
N LEU A 311 20.67 23.60 -17.16
CA LEU A 311 20.81 25.06 -17.15
C LEU A 311 22.27 25.52 -17.36
N ASP A 312 23.26 24.66 -17.16
CA ASP A 312 24.69 25.01 -17.19
C ASP A 312 25.42 24.55 -18.48
N SER A 313 24.74 23.82 -19.39
CA SER A 313 25.38 23.26 -20.60
C SER A 313 24.51 23.30 -21.86
N GLY A 314 24.51 24.44 -22.56
CA GLY A 314 23.85 24.56 -23.87
C GLY A 314 24.75 24.15 -25.04
N PHE A 315 24.37 23.14 -25.82
CA PHE A 315 24.69 23.06 -27.27
C PHE A 315 23.75 22.08 -28.03
N LEU A 316 23.93 21.96 -29.36
CA LEU A 316 22.91 21.52 -30.33
C LEU A 316 22.81 20.00 -30.64
N PHE A 317 21.62 19.62 -31.13
CA PHE A 317 21.22 18.41 -31.88
C PHE A 317 22.29 17.62 -32.68
N ARG A 318 22.18 16.27 -32.64
CA ARG A 318 22.22 15.38 -33.84
C ARG A 318 21.56 14.01 -33.57
N ARG A 319 21.44 13.13 -34.60
CA ARG A 319 20.61 11.90 -34.63
C ARG A 319 21.43 10.60 -34.87
N GLN A 320 20.87 9.46 -34.42
CA GLN A 320 21.10 8.06 -34.88
C GLN A 320 22.49 7.39 -34.58
N PRO A 321 22.63 6.03 -34.66
CA PRO A 321 21.76 5.00 -34.07
C PRO A 321 22.49 3.73 -33.49
N CYS A 322 21.81 2.98 -32.61
CA CYS A 322 21.90 1.52 -32.34
C CYS A 322 23.26 0.77 -32.24
N ARG A 323 23.56 0.17 -31.05
CA ARG A 323 23.88 -1.27 -30.84
C ARG A 323 23.91 -1.66 -29.35
N LYS A 324 23.96 -2.98 -29.06
CA LYS A 324 23.94 -3.59 -27.72
C LYS A 324 25.27 -3.42 -26.95
N PHE A 325 25.22 -3.40 -25.62
CA PHE A 325 25.91 -4.37 -24.74
C PHE A 325 25.37 -4.32 -23.29
N ASP A 326 25.69 -5.33 -22.48
CA ASP A 326 25.28 -5.49 -21.08
C ASP A 326 26.24 -4.79 -20.08
N VAL A 327 25.81 -4.76 -18.80
CA VAL A 327 26.60 -4.46 -17.58
C VAL A 327 27.06 -3.01 -17.36
N GLU A 328 26.31 -2.27 -16.53
CA GLU A 328 26.80 -1.76 -15.23
C GLU A 328 25.62 -1.22 -14.39
N PHE A 329 25.65 -1.43 -13.06
CA PHE A 329 24.55 -1.04 -12.14
C PHE A 329 25.12 -0.32 -10.91
N ASP A 330 25.91 0.73 -11.15
CA ASP A 330 26.49 1.54 -10.08
C ASP A 330 26.58 3.02 -10.51
N TYR A 331 25.66 3.84 -10.00
CA TYR A 331 25.87 5.27 -9.76
C TYR A 331 24.75 5.81 -8.85
N GLN A 332 25.07 6.87 -8.11
CA GLN A 332 24.21 7.54 -7.11
C GLN A 332 23.94 6.71 -5.82
N VAL A 333 23.79 7.31 -4.64
CA VAL A 333 23.47 8.71 -4.29
C VAL A 333 24.50 9.31 -3.33
N SER A 334 25.04 10.48 -3.66
CA SER A 334 25.64 11.40 -2.69
C SER A 334 24.58 12.39 -2.17
N SER A 335 24.84 13.02 -1.01
CA SER A 335 24.02 14.13 -0.48
C SER A 335 22.54 13.85 -0.13
N PHE A 336 22.32 13.09 0.95
CA PHE A 336 21.31 13.48 1.96
C PHE A 336 21.88 13.29 3.37
N ARG A 337 21.78 14.33 4.21
CA ARG A 337 22.42 14.42 5.55
C ARG A 337 21.56 15.32 6.46
N ARG A 338 21.54 15.04 7.76
CA ARG A 338 20.66 15.62 8.82
C ARG A 338 19.21 15.11 8.86
N VAL A 339 19.09 13.81 9.13
CA VAL A 339 18.16 13.29 10.14
C VAL A 339 18.99 12.37 11.04
N PHE A 340 18.69 12.30 12.34
CA PHE A 340 19.51 11.68 13.40
C PHE A 340 20.82 12.42 13.73
N ASP A 341 20.70 13.47 14.54
CA ASP A 341 21.68 13.76 15.59
C ASP A 341 21.06 13.31 16.93
N ILE A 342 21.78 12.51 17.70
CA ILE A 342 21.45 12.12 19.08
C ILE A 342 22.74 12.28 19.90
N PRO A 343 22.71 12.83 21.14
CA PRO A 343 23.94 13.27 21.81
C PRO A 343 24.88 12.12 22.20
N SER A 344 26.18 12.31 21.97
CA SER A 344 27.23 11.44 22.51
C SER A 344 27.43 11.71 24.01
N ILE A 345 27.07 10.73 24.85
CA ILE A 345 27.41 10.71 26.28
C ILE A 345 28.67 9.84 26.46
N GLY A 346 29.67 10.36 27.17
CA GLY A 346 30.98 9.73 27.40
C GLY A 346 32.03 10.77 27.78
N THR A 347 32.04 11.23 29.05
CA THR A 347 32.96 10.75 30.11
C THR A 347 34.41 11.25 30.01
N THR A 348 34.85 11.94 31.08
CA THR A 348 36.23 12.19 31.53
C THR A 348 37.24 11.11 31.10
N SER A 349 38.49 11.38 30.74
CA SER A 349 39.50 12.04 31.61
C SER A 349 40.85 12.33 30.91
N SER A 350 41.38 13.55 31.05
CA SER A 350 42.80 13.90 31.25
C SER A 350 42.88 15.34 31.76
#